data_AF-A0A819HE67-F1
#
_entry.id   AF-A0A819HE67-F1
#
_cell.length_a   1.000
_cell.length_b   1.000
_cell.length_c   1.000
_cell.angle_alpha   90.00
_cell.angle_beta   90.00
_cell.angle_gamma   90.00
#
_symmetry.space_group_name_H-M   'P 1'
#
loop_
_entity.id
_entity.type
_entity.pdbx_description
1 polymer ?
#
loop_
_entity_poly.entity_id
_entity_poly.type
_entity_poly.pdbx_seq_one_letter_code
_entity_poly.pdbx_strand_id
1 'polypeptide(L)'
;MPDRGFRNDMKSLSITCSLCKWNGLYKDYEEHLKTTHPNPICEFCGEQFDSIIRLEKHKQKECTKITVPCTLKEYGCLDSVCPVQLQEHYLSDIHQKTIVNFIRHLLSRGTNSQHKRMSRMNADIKLGAASPVMTITNENISTQMQKIYDTLNILASGIQTLNDDTQRLSNESIRLQSSIESITQEFSSLKLSIQEQSSFLDGVKRNQEILQQDLASLKQKVDDMQYVSYDGTLIWKITNFHEKMMYAQSERQTSIYSPPFYSSSTGYKMRARLYLNGDGNAR
;
A
#
# COMPACT_ATOMS: atom_id res chain seq x y z
N MET A 1 -14.13 -23.11 -26.17
CA MET A 1 -14.74 -21.91 -26.80
C MET A 1 -15.96 -21.54 -25.96
N PRO A 2 -15.96 -20.44 -25.18
CA PRO A 2 -17.11 -20.14 -24.33
C PRO A 2 -18.32 -19.73 -25.18
N ASP A 3 -19.45 -20.36 -24.83
CA ASP A 3 -20.75 -20.35 -25.48
C ASP A 3 -21.31 -18.93 -25.69
N ARG A 4 -21.96 -18.68 -26.83
CA ARG A 4 -22.52 -17.36 -27.18
C ARG A 4 -23.59 -16.92 -26.20
N GLY A 5 -24.33 -17.86 -25.60
CA GLY A 5 -25.33 -17.57 -24.56
C GLY A 5 -24.71 -16.89 -23.34
N PHE A 6 -23.61 -17.44 -22.82
CA PHE A 6 -22.91 -16.92 -21.65
C PHE A 6 -22.42 -15.47 -21.82
N ARG A 7 -21.94 -15.11 -23.03
CA ARG A 7 -21.50 -13.73 -23.30
C ARG A 7 -22.64 -12.72 -23.37
N ASN A 8 -23.84 -13.15 -23.78
CA ASN A 8 -25.01 -12.27 -23.84
C ASN A 8 -25.58 -12.03 -22.45
N ASP A 9 -25.65 -13.07 -21.61
CA ASP A 9 -26.11 -12.95 -20.22
C ASP A 9 -25.18 -12.04 -19.41
N MET A 10 -23.86 -12.17 -19.63
CA MET A 10 -22.86 -11.33 -18.97
C MET A 10 -22.99 -9.83 -19.33
N LYS A 11 -23.40 -9.50 -20.56
CA LYS A 11 -23.62 -8.11 -21.00
C LYS A 11 -24.86 -7.46 -20.38
N SER A 12 -25.85 -8.27 -19.97
CA SER A 12 -27.06 -7.81 -19.29
C SER A 12 -26.93 -7.72 -17.77
N LEU A 13 -25.78 -8.07 -17.19
CA LEU A 13 -25.56 -7.94 -15.76
C LEU A 13 -25.47 -6.46 -15.37
N SER A 14 -26.24 -6.07 -14.35
CA SER A 14 -26.09 -4.77 -13.69
C SER A 14 -24.85 -4.78 -12.80
N ILE A 15 -23.96 -3.82 -12.99
CA ILE A 15 -22.74 -3.65 -12.20
C ILE A 15 -22.61 -2.22 -11.69
N THR A 16 -21.94 -2.09 -10.55
CA THR A 16 -21.61 -0.81 -9.93
C THR A 16 -20.12 -0.53 -10.12
N CYS A 17 -19.78 0.73 -10.41
CA CYS A 17 -18.39 1.14 -10.50
C CYS A 17 -17.76 1.16 -9.10
N SER A 18 -16.56 0.62 -8.95
CA SER A 18 -15.80 0.66 -7.69
C SER A 18 -15.18 2.04 -7.42
N LEU A 19 -15.05 2.88 -8.46
CA LEU A 19 -14.37 4.17 -8.41
C LEU A 19 -15.35 5.35 -8.32
N CYS A 20 -16.65 5.15 -8.55
CA CYS A 20 -17.66 6.19 -8.42
C CYS A 20 -19.06 5.62 -8.14
N LYS A 21 -20.08 6.50 -8.04
CA LYS A 21 -21.47 6.09 -7.77
C LYS A 21 -22.22 5.59 -9.00
N TRP A 22 -21.55 5.35 -10.12
CA TRP A 22 -22.19 4.90 -11.36
C TRP A 22 -22.67 3.45 -11.24
N ASN A 23 -23.88 3.20 -11.72
CA ASN A 23 -24.49 1.89 -11.84
C ASN A 23 -25.08 1.73 -13.25
N GLY A 24 -24.87 0.59 -13.88
CA GLY A 24 -25.33 0.36 -15.26
C GLY A 24 -25.11 -1.07 -15.70
N LEU A 25 -25.34 -1.35 -16.98
CA LEU A 25 -25.12 -2.68 -17.54
C LEU A 25 -23.63 -2.89 -17.86
N TYR A 26 -23.14 -4.12 -17.74
CA TYR A 26 -21.75 -4.47 -18.05
C TYR A 26 -21.33 -4.03 -19.46
N LYS A 27 -22.25 -4.08 -20.43
CA LYS A 27 -22.00 -3.60 -21.81
C LYS A 27 -21.59 -2.11 -21.88
N ASP A 28 -22.09 -1.28 -20.97
CA ASP A 28 -21.86 0.18 -20.95
C ASP A 28 -20.72 0.55 -19.98
N TYR A 29 -20.23 -0.41 -19.19
CA TYR A 29 -19.20 -0.20 -18.19
C TYR A 29 -17.83 0.09 -18.80
N GLU A 30 -17.48 -0.57 -19.92
CA GLU A 30 -16.19 -0.34 -20.59
C GLU A 30 -16.12 1.09 -21.16
N GLU A 31 -17.24 1.61 -21.66
CA GLU A 31 -17.36 3.00 -22.12
C GLU A 31 -17.31 3.98 -20.94
N HIS A 32 -18.06 3.70 -19.86
CA HIS A 32 -17.99 4.47 -18.61
C HIS A 32 -16.57 4.57 -18.05
N LEU A 33 -15.80 3.47 -18.03
CA LEU A 33 -14.40 3.48 -17.61
C LEU A 33 -13.58 4.41 -18.51
N LYS A 34 -13.70 4.32 -19.84
CA LYS A 34 -12.93 5.17 -20.77
C LYS A 34 -13.28 6.66 -20.66
N THR A 35 -14.55 7.01 -20.45
CA THR A 35 -15.00 8.41 -20.43
C THR A 35 -14.84 9.08 -19.07
N THR A 36 -15.00 8.32 -17.98
CA THR A 36 -15.14 8.86 -16.61
C THR A 36 -13.93 8.55 -15.74
N HIS A 37 -13.22 7.47 -16.06
CA HIS A 37 -11.98 7.05 -15.40
C HIS A 37 -10.91 6.79 -16.47
N PRO A 38 -10.51 7.81 -17.26
CA PRO A 38 -9.42 7.64 -18.20
C PRO A 38 -8.21 7.11 -17.42
N ASN A 39 -7.46 6.18 -18.00
CA ASN A 39 -6.23 5.68 -17.40
C ASN A 39 -5.05 6.55 -17.89
N PRO A 40 -4.75 7.70 -17.26
CA PRO A 40 -3.75 8.60 -17.78
C PRO A 40 -2.35 8.03 -17.55
N ILE A 41 -1.44 8.40 -18.45
CA ILE A 41 -0.03 8.01 -18.36
C ILE A 41 0.75 9.23 -17.86
N CYS A 42 1.69 9.02 -16.95
CA CYS A 42 2.61 10.06 -16.54
C CYS A 42 3.60 10.36 -17.65
N GLU A 43 3.59 11.59 -18.16
CA GLU A 43 4.48 12.05 -19.24
C GLU A 43 5.98 12.02 -18.85
N PHE A 44 6.30 11.99 -17.56
CA PHE A 44 7.68 12.01 -17.06
C PHE A 44 8.24 10.62 -16.82
N CYS A 45 7.49 9.73 -16.16
CA CYS A 45 7.95 8.37 -15.82
C CYS A 45 7.43 7.27 -16.76
N GLY A 46 6.32 7.50 -17.45
CA GLY A 46 5.66 6.54 -18.33
C GLY A 46 4.69 5.58 -17.62
N GLU A 47 4.46 5.72 -16.31
CA GLU A 47 3.55 4.85 -15.56
C GLU A 47 2.08 5.18 -15.83
N GLN A 48 1.25 4.15 -15.93
CA GLN A 48 -0.20 4.26 -16.17
C GLN A 48 -0.96 4.27 -14.83
N PHE A 49 -1.87 5.21 -14.67
CA PHE A 49 -2.67 5.40 -13.46
C PHE A 49 -4.15 5.13 -13.74
N ASP A 50 -4.89 4.78 -12.69
CA ASP A 50 -6.33 4.49 -12.70
C ASP A 50 -7.23 5.75 -12.75
N SER A 51 -6.63 6.91 -12.51
CA SER A 51 -7.33 8.20 -12.43
C SER A 51 -6.37 9.37 -12.54
N ILE A 52 -6.89 10.51 -13.00
CA ILE A 52 -6.16 11.78 -13.09
C ILE A 52 -5.74 12.27 -11.69
N ILE A 53 -6.59 12.10 -10.67
CA ILE A 53 -6.30 12.50 -9.29
C ILE A 53 -5.09 11.72 -8.74
N ARG A 54 -5.00 10.42 -9.04
CA ARG A 54 -3.86 9.59 -8.61
C ARG A 54 -2.59 9.94 -9.37
N LEU A 55 -2.70 10.24 -10.67
CA LEU A 55 -1.58 10.77 -11.45
C LEU A 55 -1.08 12.12 -10.90
N GLU A 56 -1.96 13.03 -10.51
CA GLU A 56 -1.58 14.32 -9.92
C GLU A 56 -0.87 14.15 -8.58
N LYS A 57 -1.39 13.28 -7.71
CA LYS A 57 -0.72 12.93 -6.44
C LYS A 57 0.67 12.32 -6.70
N HIS A 58 0.78 11.43 -7.68
CA HIS A 58 2.07 10.88 -8.09
C HIS A 58 3.02 11.98 -8.58
N LYS A 59 2.59 12.86 -9.50
CA LYS A 59 3.39 14.00 -9.99
C LYS A 59 3.86 14.91 -8.85
N GLN A 60 3.07 15.08 -7.78
CA GLN A 60 3.42 15.95 -6.66
C GLN A 60 4.34 15.31 -5.63
N LYS A 61 4.21 14.00 -5.37
CA LYS A 61 4.82 13.37 -4.18
C LYS A 61 5.67 12.13 -4.44
N GLU A 62 5.53 11.49 -5.60
CA GLU A 62 6.06 10.13 -5.81
C GLU A 62 6.83 9.97 -7.14
N CYS A 63 6.64 10.88 -8.09
CA CYS A 63 7.26 10.79 -9.41
C CYS A 63 8.76 11.05 -9.31
N THR A 64 9.57 10.01 -9.54
CA THR A 64 11.03 10.09 -9.43
C THR A 64 11.71 10.85 -10.58
N LYS A 65 10.98 11.08 -11.68
CA LYS A 65 11.51 11.73 -12.89
C LYS A 65 11.06 13.17 -13.10
N ILE A 66 10.11 13.68 -12.29
CA ILE A 66 9.78 15.11 -12.31
C ILE A 66 10.86 15.85 -11.52
N THR A 67 11.49 16.85 -12.14
CA THR A 67 12.49 17.69 -11.47
C THR A 67 11.97 19.11 -11.39
N VAL A 68 12.01 19.69 -10.19
CA VAL A 68 11.60 21.08 -9.95
C VAL A 68 12.79 21.89 -9.46
N PRO A 69 12.94 23.16 -9.90
CA PRO A 69 14.03 24.01 -9.44
C PRO A 69 13.87 24.33 -7.96
N CYS A 70 14.98 24.33 -7.23
CA CYS A 70 15.00 24.67 -5.82
C CYS A 70 14.51 26.10 -5.55
N THR A 71 13.70 26.30 -4.50
CA THR A 71 13.18 27.61 -4.08
C THR A 71 14.28 28.57 -3.63
N LEU A 72 15.45 28.07 -3.22
CA LEU A 72 16.63 28.86 -2.86
C LEU A 72 17.58 29.12 -4.04
N LYS A 73 17.10 28.99 -5.28
CA LYS A 73 17.90 29.27 -6.49
C LYS A 73 18.52 30.67 -6.48
N GLU A 74 17.79 31.67 -6.01
CA GLU A 74 18.28 33.05 -5.93
C GLU A 74 19.37 33.28 -4.88
N TYR A 75 19.58 32.30 -3.99
CA TYR A 75 20.54 32.39 -2.88
C TYR A 75 21.76 31.46 -3.04
N GLY A 76 21.81 30.66 -4.12
CA GLY A 76 22.97 29.85 -4.49
C GLY A 76 22.71 28.38 -4.80
N CYS A 77 21.47 27.89 -4.69
CA CYS A 77 21.15 26.49 -4.95
C CYS A 77 20.61 26.27 -6.38
N LEU A 78 21.49 25.91 -7.33
CA LEU A 78 21.13 25.76 -8.74
C LEU A 78 20.51 24.39 -9.11
N ASP A 79 20.37 23.49 -8.14
CA ASP A 79 19.91 22.13 -8.40
C ASP A 79 18.42 22.07 -8.74
N SER A 80 18.09 21.21 -9.71
CA SER A 80 16.72 20.79 -10.00
C SER A 80 16.53 19.40 -9.42
N VAL A 81 15.63 19.28 -8.45
CA VAL A 81 15.51 18.09 -7.60
C VAL A 81 14.11 17.54 -7.68
N CYS A 82 14.02 16.21 -7.61
CA CYS A 82 12.74 15.52 -7.53
C CYS A 82 12.05 15.78 -6.19
N PRO A 83 10.72 16.01 -6.14
CA PRO A 83 9.97 16.20 -4.89
C PRO A 83 10.22 15.11 -3.84
N VAL A 84 10.44 13.87 -4.27
CA VAL A 84 10.74 12.71 -3.40
C VAL A 84 12.10 12.85 -2.71
N GLN A 85 13.08 13.47 -3.39
CA GLN A 85 14.47 13.63 -2.92
C GLN A 85 14.70 15.00 -2.28
N LEU A 86 13.67 15.82 -2.16
CA LEU A 86 13.79 17.19 -1.67
C LEU A 86 14.27 17.22 -0.21
N GLN A 87 13.85 16.26 0.62
CA GLN A 87 14.27 16.16 2.02
C GLN A 87 15.77 15.85 2.16
N GLU A 88 16.31 14.94 1.34
CA GLU A 88 17.75 14.67 1.30
C GLU A 88 18.54 15.85 0.72
N HIS A 89 17.95 16.56 -0.25
CA HIS A 89 18.56 17.77 -0.82
C HIS A 89 18.71 18.91 0.19
N TYR A 90 17.72 19.16 1.05
CA TYR A 90 17.82 20.15 2.15
C TYR A 90 18.92 19.82 3.16
N LEU A 91 19.35 18.55 3.24
CA LEU A 91 20.44 18.09 4.09
C LEU A 91 21.83 18.19 3.43
N SER A 92 21.90 18.52 2.14
CA SER A 92 23.18 18.69 1.44
C SER A 92 23.95 19.91 1.94
N ASP A 93 25.29 19.83 1.92
CA ASP A 93 26.19 20.90 2.35
C ASP A 93 25.98 22.21 1.54
N ILE A 94 25.61 22.07 0.26
CA ILE A 94 25.26 23.21 -0.61
C ILE A 94 24.01 23.91 -0.07
N HIS A 95 22.97 23.16 0.28
CA HIS A 95 21.72 23.72 0.75
C HIS A 95 21.84 24.32 2.16
N GLN A 96 22.60 23.67 3.05
CA GLN A 96 22.91 24.22 4.38
C GLN A 96 23.66 25.56 4.30
N LYS A 97 24.68 25.67 3.42
CA LYS A 97 25.39 26.94 3.16
C LYS A 97 24.46 28.01 2.57
N THR A 98 23.54 27.61 1.70
CA THR A 98 22.56 28.50 1.07
C THR A 98 21.56 29.06 2.09
N ILE A 99 21.09 28.24 3.04
CA ILE A 99 20.21 28.68 4.15
C ILE A 99 20.93 29.70 5.02
N VAL A 100 22.20 29.47 5.36
CA VAL A 100 23.00 30.43 6.15
C VAL A 100 23.16 31.76 5.41
N ASN A 101 23.36 31.72 4.09
CA ASN A 101 23.42 32.93 3.26
C ASN A 101 22.09 33.69 3.21
N PHE A 102 20.97 32.96 3.11
CA PHE A 102 19.62 33.53 3.17
C PHE A 102 19.36 34.23 4.52
N ILE A 103 19.67 33.58 5.64
CA ILE A 103 19.55 34.16 6.98
C ILE A 103 20.43 35.41 7.12
N ARG A 104 21.68 35.36 6.65
CA ARG A 104 22.58 36.52 6.65
C ARG A 104 21.99 37.69 5.85
N HIS A 105 21.40 37.42 4.69
CA HIS A 105 20.75 38.45 3.87
C HIS A 105 19.54 39.08 4.60
N LEU A 106 18.74 38.30 5.34
CA LEU A 106 17.63 38.83 6.13
C LEU A 106 18.12 39.73 7.28
N LEU A 107 19.18 39.31 7.98
CA LEU A 107 19.79 40.09 9.07
C LEU A 107 20.41 41.40 8.57
N SER A 108 21.08 41.39 7.41
CA SER A 108 21.65 42.60 6.80
C SER A 108 20.59 43.57 6.23
N ARG A 109 19.37 43.10 5.94
CA ARG A 109 18.25 43.98 5.56
C ARG A 109 17.66 44.70 6.76
N GLY A 110 17.72 44.12 7.97
CA GLY A 110 17.29 44.77 9.21
C GLY A 110 18.16 45.96 9.63
N THR A 111 19.45 45.95 9.30
CA THR A 111 20.40 47.03 9.66
C THR A 111 20.54 48.13 8.62
N ASN A 112 20.13 47.87 7.37
CA ASN A 112 20.31 48.79 6.25
C ASN A 112 19.26 49.91 6.11
N SER A 113 18.21 49.95 6.95
CA SER A 113 17.19 51.01 6.86
C SER A 113 17.62 52.33 7.51
N GLN A 114 18.61 52.35 8.41
CA GLN A 114 19.04 53.58 9.09
C GLN A 114 20.30 54.26 8.53
N HIS A 115 21.12 53.58 7.72
CA HIS A 115 22.42 54.14 7.29
C HIS A 115 22.41 54.93 5.97
N LYS A 116 21.27 55.06 5.28
CA LYS A 116 21.22 55.66 3.92
C LYS A 116 20.96 57.17 3.85
N ARG A 117 21.12 57.95 4.94
CA ARG A 117 20.98 59.41 4.89
C ARG A 117 22.25 60.25 5.04
N MET A 118 23.42 59.70 5.37
CA MET A 118 24.64 60.52 5.45
C MET A 118 25.89 59.77 4.98
N SER A 119 26.05 59.68 3.67
CA SER A 119 27.39 59.52 3.06
C SER A 119 27.39 60.20 1.71
N ARG A 120 27.45 61.52 1.75
CA ARG A 120 28.18 62.30 0.75
C ARG A 120 29.28 63.03 1.49
N MET A 121 30.47 62.96 0.88
CA MET A 121 31.69 63.69 1.19
C MET A 121 32.58 63.06 2.27
N ASN A 122 33.54 62.26 1.81
CA ASN A 122 34.86 62.27 2.43
C ASN A 122 35.93 62.21 1.33
N ALA A 123 36.64 63.32 1.18
CA ALA A 123 38.01 63.40 0.68
C ALA A 123 38.50 64.82 0.99
N ASP A 124 39.13 65.00 2.13
CA ASP A 124 40.55 65.36 2.16
C ASP A 124 41.03 65.65 3.59
N ILE A 125 42.15 65.02 3.91
CA ILE A 125 42.89 65.15 5.16
C ILE A 125 43.72 66.42 5.09
N LYS A 126 43.47 67.39 5.98
CA LYS A 126 44.46 68.37 6.43
C LYS A 126 44.42 68.53 7.94
N LEU A 127 45.62 68.43 8.52
CA LEU A 127 45.97 68.70 9.91
C LEU A 127 45.56 70.12 10.34
N GLY A 128 45.03 70.24 11.56
CA GLY A 128 45.07 71.48 12.34
C GLY A 128 43.74 71.91 12.96
N ALA A 129 43.77 72.11 14.29
CA ALA A 129 42.85 72.87 15.14
C ALA A 129 41.60 72.17 15.74
N ALA A 130 41.56 72.28 17.09
CA ALA A 130 40.43 72.19 18.01
C ALA A 130 39.58 70.91 18.02
N SER A 131 39.76 70.11 19.08
CA SER A 131 38.73 69.18 19.56
C SER A 131 37.40 69.93 19.77
N PRO A 132 36.28 69.45 19.22
CA PRO A 132 34.99 69.80 19.77
C PRO A 132 34.79 68.94 21.01
N VAL A 133 34.81 69.57 22.18
CA VAL A 133 34.21 69.00 23.39
C VAL A 133 32.75 68.75 23.05
N MET A 134 32.37 67.47 22.95
CA MET A 134 30.96 67.07 22.90
C MET A 134 30.31 67.56 24.21
N THR A 135 29.57 68.65 24.13
CA THR A 135 28.69 69.08 25.21
C THR A 135 27.59 68.03 25.29
N ILE A 136 27.65 67.15 26.28
CA ILE A 136 26.56 66.22 26.59
C ILE A 136 25.42 67.08 27.13
N THR A 137 24.43 67.38 26.30
CA THR A 137 23.23 68.09 26.74
C THR A 137 22.25 67.09 27.38
N ASN A 138 21.52 67.51 28.41
CA ASN A 138 20.51 66.69 29.07
C ASN A 138 19.44 66.14 28.09
N GLU A 139 19.19 66.83 26.98
CA GLU A 139 18.29 66.38 25.91
C GLU A 139 18.81 65.12 25.17
N ASN A 140 20.11 64.99 24.95
CA ASN A 140 20.70 63.80 24.32
C ASN A 140 20.64 62.56 25.23
N ILE A 141 20.83 62.74 26.54
CA ILE A 141 20.69 61.65 27.52
C ILE A 141 19.22 61.24 27.64
N SER A 142 18.30 62.20 27.71
CA SER A 142 16.86 61.94 27.83
C SER A 142 16.31 61.19 26.61
N THR A 143 16.73 61.56 25.40
CA THR A 143 16.33 60.85 24.17
C THR A 143 16.92 59.44 24.06
N GLN A 144 18.14 59.20 24.55
CA GLN A 144 18.68 57.84 24.67
C GLN A 144 17.94 57.00 25.71
N MET A 145 17.60 57.59 26.85
CA MET A 145 16.84 56.90 27.90
C MET A 145 15.45 56.48 27.40
N GLN A 146 14.78 57.34 26.63
CA GLN A 146 13.48 57.02 26.02
C GLN A 146 13.59 55.83 25.06
N LYS A 147 14.62 55.81 24.19
CA LYS A 147 14.87 54.68 23.28
C LYS A 147 15.12 53.37 24.03
N ILE A 148 15.87 53.42 25.13
CA ILE A 148 16.10 52.24 25.98
C ILE A 148 14.76 51.74 26.54
N TYR A 149 13.91 52.65 27.02
CA TYR A 149 12.60 52.30 27.55
C TYR A 149 11.69 51.64 26.49
N ASP A 150 11.68 52.19 25.28
CA ASP A 150 10.91 51.63 24.16
C ASP A 150 11.43 50.23 23.78
N THR A 151 12.76 50.03 23.74
CA THR A 151 13.34 48.71 23.48
C THR A 151 13.02 47.72 24.59
N LEU A 152 13.03 48.13 25.86
CA LEU A 152 12.66 47.29 27.00
C LEU A 152 11.19 46.85 26.91
N ASN A 153 10.29 47.74 26.53
CA ASN A 153 8.87 47.40 26.34
C ASN A 153 8.66 46.41 25.19
N ILE A 154 9.36 46.61 24.06
CA ILE A 154 9.30 45.67 22.93
C ILE A 154 9.82 44.30 23.37
N LEU A 155 10.97 44.25 24.05
CA LEU A 155 11.54 43.00 24.57
C LEU A 155 10.61 42.31 25.58
N ALA A 156 10.01 43.06 26.50
CA ALA A 156 9.04 42.52 27.46
C ALA A 156 7.83 41.91 26.76
N SER A 157 7.28 42.58 25.73
CA SER A 157 6.17 42.04 24.94
C SER A 157 6.57 40.78 24.15
N GLY A 158 7.77 40.77 23.58
CA GLY A 158 8.30 39.60 22.87
C GLY A 158 8.50 38.39 23.79
N ILE A 159 9.03 38.61 25.00
CA ILE A 159 9.16 37.57 26.02
C ILE A 159 7.79 37.02 26.41
N GLN A 160 6.78 37.87 26.59
CA GLN A 160 5.43 37.44 26.91
C GLN A 160 4.84 36.56 25.80
N THR A 161 4.96 36.97 24.53
CA THR A 161 4.47 36.16 23.40
C THR A 161 5.18 34.82 23.30
N LEU A 162 6.50 34.78 23.49
CA LEU A 162 7.26 33.52 23.49
C LEU A 162 6.86 32.60 24.65
N ASN A 163 6.57 33.16 25.82
CA ASN A 163 6.08 32.40 26.96
C ASN A 163 4.69 31.80 26.66
N ASP A 164 3.78 32.57 26.08
CA ASP A 164 2.45 32.11 25.68
C ASP A 164 2.54 30.99 24.62
N ASP A 165 3.44 31.14 23.64
CA ASP A 165 3.71 30.10 22.63
C ASP A 165 4.31 28.83 23.25
N THR A 166 5.22 28.97 24.21
CA THR A 166 5.82 27.84 24.93
C THR A 166 4.76 27.06 25.70
N GLN A 167 3.85 27.75 26.39
CA GLN A 167 2.74 27.10 27.10
C GLN A 167 1.79 26.39 26.12
N ARG A 168 1.46 27.04 25.00
CA ARG A 168 0.60 26.43 23.97
C ARG A 168 1.21 25.17 23.39
N LEU A 169 2.50 25.20 23.04
CA LEU A 169 3.23 24.03 22.54
C LEU A 169 3.32 22.92 23.58
N SER A 170 3.54 23.26 24.85
CA SER A 170 3.53 22.29 25.96
C SER A 170 2.17 21.57 26.06
N ASN A 171 1.07 22.31 25.98
CA ASN A 171 -0.27 21.73 26.03
C ASN A 171 -0.56 20.83 24.83
N GLU A 172 -0.15 21.24 23.62
CA GLU A 172 -0.31 20.42 22.42
C GLU A 172 0.53 19.14 22.50
N SER A 173 1.75 19.22 23.04
CA SER A 173 2.61 18.06 23.27
C SER A 173 1.94 17.04 24.20
N ILE A 174 1.31 17.50 25.29
CA ILE A 174 0.58 16.62 26.21
C ILE A 174 -0.61 15.99 25.49
N ARG A 175 -1.39 16.76 24.70
CA ARG A 175 -2.55 16.24 23.95
C ARG A 175 -2.15 15.17 22.94
N LEU A 176 -1.06 15.40 22.20
CA LEU A 176 -0.53 14.44 21.23
C LEU A 176 -0.02 13.18 21.93
N GLN A 177 0.65 13.33 23.07
CA GLN A 177 1.10 12.19 23.88
C GLN A 177 -0.08 11.30 24.32
N SER A 178 -1.15 11.89 24.84
CA SER A 178 -2.36 11.13 25.21
C SER A 178 -3.02 10.45 24.01
N SER A 179 -2.99 11.08 22.84
CA SER A 179 -3.53 10.49 21.60
C SER A 179 -2.70 9.29 21.14
N ILE A 180 -1.37 9.38 21.22
CA ILE A 180 -0.45 8.28 20.91
C ILE A 180 -0.68 7.11 21.87
N GLU A 181 -0.86 7.38 23.16
CA GLU A 181 -1.14 6.35 24.17
C GLU A 181 -2.46 5.63 23.87
N SER A 182 -3.52 6.37 23.54
CA SER A 182 -4.81 5.79 23.14
C SER A 182 -4.68 4.89 21.91
N ILE A 183 -4.02 5.37 20.84
CA ILE A 183 -3.80 4.58 19.63
C ILE A 183 -2.94 3.34 19.91
N THR A 184 -1.94 3.45 20.80
CA THR A 184 -1.07 2.33 21.18
C THR A 184 -1.86 1.25 21.94
N GLN A 185 -2.79 1.65 22.81
CA GLN A 185 -3.69 0.72 23.49
C GLN A 185 -4.65 0.03 22.51
N GLU A 186 -5.28 0.79 21.62
CA GLU A 186 -6.15 0.24 20.57
C GLU A 186 -5.40 -0.75 19.69
N PHE A 187 -4.21 -0.38 19.22
CA PHE A 187 -3.35 -1.26 18.43
C PHE A 187 -3.01 -2.55 19.17
N SER A 188 -2.71 -2.47 20.46
CA SER A 188 -2.42 -3.65 21.29
C SER A 188 -3.63 -4.57 21.39
N SER A 189 -4.83 -4.01 21.58
CA SER A 189 -6.08 -4.79 21.62
C SER A 189 -6.40 -5.46 20.29
N LEU A 190 -6.22 -4.74 19.17
CA LEU A 190 -6.44 -5.25 17.83
C LEU A 190 -5.45 -6.37 17.50
N LYS A 191 -4.18 -6.21 17.90
CA LYS A 191 -3.14 -7.24 17.73
C LYS A 191 -3.51 -8.54 18.44
N LEU A 192 -4.01 -8.47 19.68
CA LEU A 192 -4.47 -9.65 20.41
C LEU A 192 -5.67 -10.32 19.72
N SER A 193 -6.64 -9.52 19.25
CA SER A 193 -7.81 -10.04 18.52
C SER A 193 -7.42 -10.74 17.23
N ILE A 194 -6.49 -10.19 16.45
CA ILE A 194 -5.97 -10.84 15.24
C ILE A 194 -5.27 -12.16 15.57
N GLN A 195 -4.48 -12.19 16.66
CA GLN A 195 -3.80 -13.41 17.09
C GLN A 195 -4.79 -14.52 17.48
N GLU A 196 -5.88 -14.18 18.17
CA GLU A 196 -6.95 -15.11 18.53
C GLU A 196 -7.72 -15.60 17.29
N GLN A 197 -8.07 -14.70 16.37
CA GLN A 197 -8.71 -15.08 15.12
C GLN A 197 -7.82 -15.99 14.26
N SER A 198 -6.51 -15.74 14.23
CA SER A 198 -5.55 -16.61 13.53
C SER A 198 -5.53 -18.02 14.13
N SER A 199 -5.48 -18.15 15.45
CA SER A 199 -5.46 -19.46 16.10
C SER A 199 -6.78 -20.22 15.89
N PHE A 200 -7.90 -19.52 15.89
CA PHE A 200 -9.20 -20.08 15.54
C PHE A 200 -9.24 -20.58 14.09
N LEU A 201 -8.78 -19.76 13.14
CA LEU A 201 -8.71 -20.13 11.72
C LEU A 201 -7.83 -21.37 11.49
N ASP A 202 -6.71 -21.50 12.21
CA ASP A 202 -5.88 -22.69 12.14
C ASP A 202 -6.62 -23.94 12.66
N GLY A 203 -7.43 -23.79 13.71
CA GLY A 203 -8.33 -24.84 14.18
C GLY A 203 -9.34 -25.27 13.12
N VAL A 204 -10.00 -24.31 12.48
CA VAL A 204 -10.99 -24.56 11.41
C VAL A 204 -10.34 -25.25 10.21
N LYS A 205 -9.14 -24.82 9.79
CA LYS A 205 -8.40 -25.45 8.68
C LYS A 205 -8.09 -26.92 8.96
N ARG A 206 -7.57 -27.24 10.15
CA ARG A 206 -7.31 -28.65 10.53
C ARG A 206 -8.58 -29.49 10.51
N ASN A 207 -9.68 -28.95 11.04
CA ASN A 207 -10.96 -29.66 11.00
C ASN A 207 -11.45 -29.89 9.58
N GLN A 208 -11.27 -28.91 8.68
CA GLN A 208 -11.61 -29.05 7.27
C GLN A 208 -10.77 -30.15 6.59
N GLU A 209 -9.49 -30.25 6.87
CA GLU A 209 -8.60 -31.30 6.35
C GLU A 209 -9.05 -32.70 6.80
N ILE A 210 -9.38 -32.86 8.09
CA ILE A 210 -9.92 -34.12 8.63
C ILE A 210 -11.23 -34.48 7.93
N LEU A 211 -12.17 -33.53 7.82
CA LEU A 211 -13.44 -33.76 7.15
C LEU A 211 -13.25 -34.14 5.67
N GLN A 212 -12.30 -33.54 4.96
CA GLN A 212 -11.99 -33.92 3.58
C GLN A 212 -11.44 -35.35 3.50
N GLN A 213 -10.58 -35.75 4.43
CA GLN A 213 -10.06 -37.12 4.50
C GLN A 213 -11.18 -38.13 4.79
N ASP A 214 -12.06 -37.83 5.76
CA ASP A 214 -13.20 -38.68 6.09
C ASP A 214 -14.17 -38.82 4.92
N LEU A 215 -14.44 -37.72 4.21
CA LEU A 215 -15.28 -37.73 3.02
C LEU A 215 -14.67 -38.61 1.91
N ALA A 216 -13.35 -38.54 1.72
CA ALA A 216 -12.65 -39.39 0.75
C ALA A 216 -12.75 -40.88 1.13
N SER A 217 -12.55 -41.20 2.40
CA SER A 217 -12.70 -42.56 2.94
C SER A 217 -14.13 -43.09 2.81
N LEU A 218 -15.14 -42.26 3.11
CA LEU A 218 -16.56 -42.58 2.94
C LEU A 218 -16.91 -42.83 1.47
N LYS A 219 -16.45 -41.98 0.55
CA LYS A 219 -16.63 -42.19 -0.89
C LYS A 219 -16.07 -43.53 -1.33
N GLN A 220 -14.85 -43.85 -0.91
CA GLN A 220 -14.23 -45.14 -1.23
C GLN A 220 -15.06 -46.32 -0.69
N LYS A 221 -15.53 -46.26 0.56
CA LYS A 221 -16.39 -47.31 1.13
C LYS A 221 -17.71 -47.46 0.39
N VAL A 222 -18.31 -46.35 -0.04
CA VAL A 222 -19.55 -46.38 -0.83
C VAL A 222 -19.29 -47.03 -2.19
N ASP A 223 -18.21 -46.64 -2.87
CA ASP A 223 -17.81 -47.25 -4.15
C ASP A 223 -17.55 -48.75 -4.00
N ASP A 224 -16.85 -49.18 -2.95
CA ASP A 224 -16.62 -50.60 -2.67
C ASP A 224 -17.93 -51.35 -2.46
N MET A 225 -18.92 -50.75 -1.78
CA MET A 225 -20.21 -51.38 -1.48
C MET A 225 -21.13 -51.46 -2.71
N GLN A 226 -21.01 -50.55 -3.69
CA GLN A 226 -21.83 -50.54 -4.90
C GLN A 226 -21.64 -51.80 -5.78
N TYR A 227 -20.52 -52.51 -5.64
CA TYR A 227 -20.19 -53.67 -6.48
C TYR A 227 -20.18 -55.01 -5.74
N VAL A 228 -20.61 -55.03 -4.47
CA VAL A 228 -20.55 -56.21 -3.60
C VAL A 228 -21.95 -56.71 -3.31
N SER A 229 -22.26 -57.94 -3.72
CA SER A 229 -23.43 -58.68 -3.22
C SER A 229 -23.06 -59.55 -2.03
N TYR A 230 -24.01 -59.74 -1.11
CA TYR A 230 -23.88 -60.54 0.13
C TYR A 230 -24.87 -61.70 0.19
N ASP A 231 -25.45 -62.09 -0.95
CA ASP A 231 -26.40 -63.21 -1.07
C ASP A 231 -25.84 -64.36 -1.92
N GLY A 232 -24.57 -64.28 -2.32
CA GLY A 232 -23.93 -65.22 -3.24
C GLY A 232 -24.24 -64.99 -4.73
N THR A 233 -25.05 -64.00 -5.09
CA THR A 233 -25.39 -63.67 -6.48
C THR A 233 -24.43 -62.61 -7.04
N LEU A 234 -23.72 -62.90 -8.13
CA LEU A 234 -22.85 -61.94 -8.81
C LEU A 234 -23.52 -61.40 -10.07
N ILE A 235 -23.75 -60.08 -10.14
CA ILE A 235 -24.07 -59.37 -11.38
C ILE A 235 -22.81 -58.62 -11.84
N TRP A 236 -22.14 -59.13 -12.88
CA TRP A 236 -20.90 -58.55 -13.38
C TRP A 236 -21.08 -57.98 -14.79
N LYS A 237 -21.18 -56.66 -14.89
CA LYS A 237 -21.23 -55.95 -16.18
C LYS A 237 -19.82 -55.82 -16.77
N ILE A 238 -19.60 -56.37 -17.96
CA ILE A 238 -18.35 -56.20 -18.69
C ILE A 238 -18.40 -54.91 -19.52
N THR A 239 -17.74 -53.86 -19.04
CA THR A 239 -17.51 -52.63 -19.81
C THR A 239 -16.38 -52.82 -20.82
N ASN A 240 -16.42 -52.08 -21.92
CA ASN A 240 -15.40 -52.09 -22.99
C ASN A 240 -15.16 -53.50 -23.56
N PHE A 241 -16.23 -54.26 -23.79
CA PHE A 241 -16.13 -55.67 -24.19
C PHE A 241 -15.27 -55.88 -25.45
N HIS A 242 -15.48 -55.08 -26.50
CA HIS A 242 -14.74 -55.23 -27.76
C HIS A 242 -13.23 -55.09 -27.58
N GLU A 243 -12.80 -54.08 -26.81
CA GLU A 243 -11.38 -53.86 -26.48
C GLU A 243 -10.80 -55.04 -25.70
N LYS A 244 -11.52 -55.50 -24.66
CA LYS A 244 -11.10 -56.66 -23.86
C LYS A 244 -11.06 -57.96 -24.66
N MET A 245 -11.97 -58.13 -25.62
CA MET A 245 -11.97 -59.28 -26.54
C MET A 245 -10.75 -59.26 -27.48
N MET A 246 -10.41 -58.10 -28.03
CA MET A 246 -9.19 -57.93 -28.85
C MET A 246 -7.93 -58.31 -28.07
N TYR A 247 -7.80 -57.86 -26.81
CA TYR A 247 -6.67 -58.23 -25.96
C TYR A 247 -6.63 -59.73 -25.63
N ALA A 248 -7.78 -60.38 -25.50
CA ALA A 248 -7.85 -61.82 -25.27
C ALA A 248 -7.44 -62.61 -26.52
N GLN A 249 -7.85 -62.16 -27.72
CA GLN A 249 -7.46 -62.75 -29.00
C GLN A 249 -5.98 -62.55 -29.32
N SER A 250 -5.42 -61.40 -28.96
CA SER A 250 -4.00 -61.10 -29.15
C SER A 250 -3.12 -61.66 -28.02
N GLU A 251 -3.67 -62.51 -27.14
CA GLU A 251 -3.01 -63.10 -25.96
C GLU A 251 -2.38 -62.10 -24.97
N ARG A 252 -2.71 -60.81 -25.06
CA ARG A 252 -2.17 -59.77 -24.17
C ARG A 252 -2.82 -59.83 -22.79
N GLN A 253 -4.10 -60.16 -22.75
CA GLN A 253 -4.86 -60.36 -21.51
C GLN A 253 -5.89 -61.46 -21.70
N THR A 254 -5.52 -62.69 -21.36
CA THR A 254 -6.32 -63.90 -21.62
C THR A 254 -7.51 -64.07 -20.68
N SER A 255 -7.50 -63.38 -19.53
CA SER A 255 -8.58 -63.47 -18.54
C SER A 255 -8.78 -62.16 -17.80
N ILE A 256 -10.02 -61.91 -17.40
CA ILE A 256 -10.43 -60.80 -16.54
C ILE A 256 -11.05 -61.33 -15.24
N TYR A 257 -11.00 -60.53 -14.19
CA TYR A 257 -11.57 -60.88 -12.87
C TYR A 257 -12.74 -59.97 -12.53
N SER A 258 -13.77 -60.52 -11.90
CA SER A 258 -14.86 -59.73 -11.34
C SER A 258 -14.37 -58.88 -10.15
N PRO A 259 -15.12 -57.83 -9.79
CA PRO A 259 -15.08 -57.29 -8.44
C PRO A 259 -15.33 -58.39 -7.39
N PRO A 260 -14.82 -58.24 -6.16
CA PRO A 260 -15.09 -59.18 -5.08
C PRO A 260 -16.57 -59.16 -4.67
N PHE A 261 -17.14 -60.33 -4.38
CA PHE A 261 -18.48 -60.50 -3.83
C PHE A 261 -18.48 -61.54 -2.71
N TYR A 262 -19.55 -61.66 -1.91
CA TYR A 262 -19.58 -62.56 -0.76
C TYR A 262 -20.70 -63.59 -0.88
N SER A 263 -20.44 -64.80 -0.38
CA SER A 263 -21.43 -65.88 -0.36
C SER A 263 -22.57 -65.64 0.64
N SER A 264 -22.32 -64.85 1.70
CA SER A 264 -23.30 -64.38 2.69
C SER A 264 -22.72 -63.19 3.48
N SER A 265 -23.50 -62.55 4.36
CA SER A 265 -23.01 -61.45 5.24
C SER A 265 -21.86 -61.86 6.17
N THR A 266 -21.75 -63.14 6.52
CA THR A 266 -20.66 -63.73 7.33
C THR A 266 -19.88 -64.80 6.55
N GLY A 267 -19.98 -64.79 5.22
CA GLY A 267 -19.49 -65.84 4.35
C GLY A 267 -18.10 -65.62 3.77
N TYR A 268 -17.79 -66.34 2.69
CA TYR A 268 -16.51 -66.27 1.99
C TYR A 268 -16.46 -65.10 1.00
N LYS A 269 -15.29 -64.46 0.87
CA LYS A 269 -15.00 -63.47 -0.17
C LYS A 269 -14.59 -64.19 -1.46
N MET A 270 -15.32 -63.98 -2.53
CA MET A 270 -15.18 -64.67 -3.82
C MET A 270 -14.88 -63.70 -4.97
N ARG A 271 -14.27 -64.21 -6.04
CA ARG A 271 -14.11 -63.51 -7.32
C ARG A 271 -14.30 -64.51 -8.46
N ALA A 272 -14.99 -64.10 -9.51
CA ALA A 272 -15.09 -64.88 -10.75
C ALA A 272 -13.93 -64.52 -11.68
N ARG A 273 -13.42 -65.52 -12.41
CA ARG A 273 -12.46 -65.33 -13.49
C ARG A 273 -13.14 -65.71 -14.80
N LEU A 274 -13.07 -64.84 -15.79
CA LEU A 274 -13.66 -65.04 -17.10
C LEU A 274 -12.59 -64.99 -18.18
N TYR A 275 -12.63 -65.97 -19.08
CA TYR A 275 -11.77 -66.06 -20.25
C TYR A 275 -12.61 -65.74 -21.49
N LEU A 276 -12.45 -64.54 -22.03
CA LEU A 276 -13.30 -64.05 -23.13
C LEU A 276 -13.07 -64.83 -24.43
N ASN A 277 -11.86 -65.34 -24.64
CA ASN A 277 -11.49 -66.15 -25.81
C ASN A 277 -11.46 -67.66 -25.51
N GLY A 278 -12.06 -68.09 -24.39
CA GLY A 278 -11.94 -69.45 -23.86
C GLY A 278 -10.58 -69.73 -23.21
N ASP A 279 -10.52 -70.79 -22.39
CA ASP A 279 -9.30 -71.24 -21.69
C ASP A 279 -8.76 -72.57 -22.24
N GLY A 280 -9.38 -73.12 -23.28
CA GLY A 280 -9.01 -74.39 -23.91
C GLY A 280 -9.26 -75.63 -23.06
N ASN A 281 -9.90 -75.51 -21.89
CA ASN A 281 -10.02 -76.58 -20.91
C ASN A 281 -11.42 -77.23 -20.84
N ALA A 282 -12.30 -76.92 -21.79
CA ALA A 282 -13.58 -77.60 -21.94
C ALA A 282 -13.38 -78.95 -22.66
N ARG A 283 -13.29 -80.04 -21.87
CA ARG A 283 -13.48 -81.43 -22.31
C ARG A 283 -14.80 -81.96 -21.75
#